data_AF-A0AAN6RMJ8-F1
#
_entry.id   AF-A0AAN6RMJ8-F1
#
_cell.length_a   1.000
_cell.length_b   1.000
_cell.length_c   1.000
_cell.angle_alpha   90.00
_cell.angle_beta   90.00
_cell.angle_gamma   90.00
#
_symmetry.space_group_name_H-M   'P 1'
#
loop_
_entity.id
_entity.type
_entity.pdbx_description
1 polymer ?
#
loop_
_entity_poly.entity_id
_entity_poly.type
_entity_poly.pdbx_seq_one_letter_code
_entity_poly.pdbx_strand_id
1 'polypeptide(L)'
;MSDNPFDDLYQILSNGQIPSGQAIAFPGTVQVPILRAPPAMPANGVAGPSSQYDAGEVSFSPPLRWSAADLNYLLGAIFPDQTVGRAILLELRNETPNSPSSPVRLGLYLRIPPQQRPVSAPAAAPNDTGRLVSKALITEATGATEQAARKALVQAILAMGVSLRHVTTQHLVLSHLYRQPDFALQSIKRGIQGMAAVSEVEWVERMVQLRPVKKDGMPWFEARLEMLLLEGGFSGLPKWASIVDVALGLREEQRVEWAKTYGEVVRFLDIVQTDLDMAEE
;
A
#
# COMPACT_ATOMS: atom_id res chain seq x y z
N MET A 1 -29.34 33.63 -11.72
CA MET A 1 -28.03 34.09 -12.23
C MET A 1 -26.97 33.47 -11.34
N SER A 2 -26.37 32.38 -11.80
CA SER A 2 -25.15 31.81 -11.23
C SER A 2 -24.21 31.53 -12.40
N ASP A 3 -23.14 32.32 -12.48
CA ASP A 3 -22.08 32.15 -13.45
C ASP A 3 -21.21 30.97 -13.01
N ASN A 4 -21.43 29.81 -13.63
CA ASN A 4 -20.54 28.67 -13.52
C ASN A 4 -19.55 28.72 -14.70
N PRO A 5 -18.24 29.00 -14.48
CA PRO A 5 -17.26 29.14 -15.56
C PRO A 5 -16.83 27.81 -16.21
N PHE A 6 -17.56 26.71 -15.96
CA PHE A 6 -17.26 25.37 -16.47
C PHE A 6 -18.35 24.78 -17.39
N ASP A 7 -19.46 25.48 -17.62
CA ASP A 7 -20.55 24.97 -18.48
C ASP A 7 -20.21 25.01 -19.98
N ASP A 8 -19.18 25.77 -20.39
CA ASP A 8 -18.79 25.91 -21.80
C ASP A 8 -17.87 24.79 -22.33
N LEU A 9 -17.34 23.91 -21.47
CA LEU A 9 -16.42 22.84 -21.92
C LEU A 9 -17.11 21.55 -22.34
N TYR A 10 -18.44 21.47 -22.23
CA TYR A 10 -19.24 20.29 -22.60
C TYR A 10 -20.22 20.51 -23.76
N GLN A 11 -20.06 21.57 -24.56
CA GLN A 11 -20.74 21.65 -25.85
C GLN A 11 -20.05 20.71 -26.86
N ILE A 12 -20.43 19.44 -26.76
CA ILE A 12 -20.22 18.41 -27.78
C ILE A 12 -20.82 18.95 -29.08
N LEU A 13 -19.97 19.15 -30.09
CA LEU A 13 -20.35 19.39 -31.50
C LEU A 13 -21.14 18.19 -32.03
N SER A 14 -22.41 18.14 -31.67
CA SER A 14 -23.41 17.22 -32.20
C SER A 14 -23.92 17.85 -33.49
N ASN A 15 -23.15 17.71 -34.59
CA ASN A 15 -23.61 17.74 -35.99
C ASN A 15 -22.46 17.85 -37.03
N GLY A 16 -21.31 17.23 -36.77
CA GLY A 16 -20.29 17.00 -37.81
C GLY A 16 -20.38 15.57 -38.32
N GLN A 17 -20.90 15.37 -39.54
CA GLN A 17 -20.75 14.09 -40.26
C GLN A 17 -19.27 13.69 -40.27
N ILE A 18 -18.94 12.56 -39.65
CA ILE A 18 -17.61 11.94 -39.77
C ILE A 18 -17.51 11.38 -41.20
N PRO A 19 -16.58 11.85 -42.05
CA PRO A 19 -16.37 11.23 -43.34
C PRO A 19 -15.79 9.83 -43.13
N SER A 20 -16.60 8.83 -43.43
CA SER A 20 -16.20 7.43 -43.50
C SER A 20 -15.21 7.23 -44.64
N GLY A 21 -14.01 6.74 -44.34
CA GLY A 21 -13.15 6.06 -45.32
C GLY A 21 -11.83 6.74 -45.69
N GLN A 22 -10.94 7.00 -44.72
CA GLN A 22 -9.51 6.99 -45.01
C GLN A 22 -8.78 6.08 -44.02
N ALA A 23 -8.33 4.92 -44.53
CA ALA A 23 -7.44 4.04 -43.82
C ALA A 23 -6.10 4.77 -43.62
N ILE A 24 -5.70 4.94 -42.36
CA ILE A 24 -4.39 5.48 -42.01
C ILE A 24 -3.35 4.40 -42.35
N ALA A 25 -2.62 4.60 -43.46
CA ALA A 25 -1.55 3.71 -43.87
C ALA A 25 -0.33 3.92 -42.97
N PHE A 26 0.02 2.90 -42.18
CA PHE A 26 1.26 2.88 -41.42
C PHE A 26 2.44 2.62 -42.36
N PRO A 27 3.58 3.32 -42.20
CA PRO A 27 4.75 3.09 -43.03
C PRO A 27 5.28 1.67 -42.77
N GLY A 28 5.26 0.85 -43.83
CA GLY A 28 5.85 -0.48 -43.82
C GLY A 28 7.36 -0.35 -43.69
N THR A 29 7.86 -0.67 -42.49
CA THR A 29 9.28 -0.76 -42.11
C THR A 29 9.96 0.56 -41.76
N VAL A 30 10.23 0.78 -40.47
CA VAL A 30 11.08 1.85 -39.95
C VAL A 30 12.43 1.25 -39.58
N GLN A 31 13.52 1.67 -40.23
CA GLN A 31 14.87 1.27 -39.82
C GLN A 31 15.27 2.02 -38.55
N VAL A 32 15.51 1.26 -37.47
CA VAL A 32 15.98 1.80 -36.19
C VAL A 32 17.52 1.74 -36.18
N PRO A 33 18.22 2.84 -35.86
CA PRO A 33 19.68 2.83 -35.75
C PRO A 33 20.14 1.86 -34.65
N ILE A 34 21.08 0.98 -34.97
CA ILE A 34 21.71 0.10 -33.99
C ILE A 34 22.61 0.95 -33.08
N LEU A 35 22.16 1.20 -31.85
CA LEU A 35 22.98 1.85 -30.82
C LEU A 35 24.14 0.91 -30.44
N ARG A 36 25.37 1.32 -30.76
CA ARG A 36 26.58 0.61 -30.33
C ARG A 36 26.68 0.65 -28.81
N ALA A 37 27.03 -0.48 -28.20
CA ALA A 37 27.23 -0.59 -26.76
C ALA A 37 28.27 0.42 -26.26
N PRO A 38 28.02 1.11 -25.14
CA PRO A 38 29.00 2.01 -24.56
C PRO A 38 30.23 1.23 -24.03
N PRO A 39 31.43 1.83 -24.07
CA PRO A 39 32.64 1.19 -23.55
C PRO A 39 32.54 0.93 -22.05
N ALA A 40 33.12 -0.19 -21.60
CA ALA A 40 33.16 -0.58 -20.20
C ALA A 40 33.93 0.48 -19.37
N MET A 41 33.29 0.99 -18.31
CA MET A 41 33.93 1.93 -17.40
C MET A 41 34.88 1.22 -16.42
N PRO A 42 36.01 1.85 -16.05
CA PRO A 42 36.97 1.27 -15.12
C PRO A 42 36.41 1.21 -13.69
N ALA A 43 36.66 0.09 -13.02
CA ALA A 43 36.32 -0.13 -11.62
C ALA A 43 37.20 0.74 -10.72
N ASN A 44 36.64 1.83 -10.18
CA ASN A 44 37.25 2.57 -9.08
C ASN A 44 36.48 2.29 -7.79
N GLY A 45 37.09 1.47 -6.93
CA GLY A 45 36.66 1.29 -5.56
C GLY A 45 36.90 2.56 -4.75
N VAL A 46 35.84 3.07 -4.13
CA VAL A 46 35.95 4.04 -3.04
C VAL A 46 35.10 3.51 -1.91
N ALA A 47 35.78 3.06 -0.86
CA ALA A 47 35.18 2.75 0.43
C ALA A 47 34.62 4.04 1.04
N GLY A 48 33.30 4.09 1.24
CA GLY A 48 32.59 5.15 1.95
C GLY A 48 32.11 4.65 3.32
N PRO A 49 31.92 5.56 4.30
CA PRO A 49 31.96 5.24 5.72
C PRO A 49 30.72 4.51 6.21
N SER A 50 30.97 3.52 7.06
CA SER A 50 29.99 2.73 7.82
C SER A 50 29.21 3.62 8.78
N SER A 51 28.02 4.07 8.39
CA SER A 51 27.01 4.54 9.32
C SER A 51 26.27 3.33 9.89
N GLN A 52 26.74 2.86 11.04
CA GLN A 52 26.01 1.90 11.87
C GLN A 52 24.77 2.60 12.43
N TYR A 53 23.65 2.49 11.71
CA TYR A 53 22.37 2.39 12.38
C TYR A 53 22.22 0.92 12.74
N ASP A 54 22.29 0.63 14.03
CA ASP A 54 21.94 -0.67 14.60
C ASP A 54 20.42 -0.84 14.49
N ALA A 55 19.94 -1.02 13.26
CA ALA A 55 18.64 -1.60 12.99
C ALA A 55 18.81 -3.08 13.30
N GLY A 56 18.64 -3.45 14.57
CA GLY A 56 18.66 -4.84 15.01
C GLY A 56 17.83 -5.66 14.02
N GLU A 57 18.49 -6.61 13.36
CA GLU A 57 17.88 -7.44 12.33
C GLU A 57 16.63 -8.10 12.94
N VAL A 58 15.44 -7.69 12.50
CA VAL A 58 14.18 -8.23 13.02
C VAL A 58 14.02 -9.62 12.43
N SER A 59 14.62 -10.61 13.08
CA SER A 59 14.47 -12.01 12.73
C SER A 59 13.11 -12.52 13.19
N PHE A 60 12.18 -12.67 12.23
CA PHE A 60 10.90 -13.33 12.48
C PHE A 60 11.11 -14.85 12.45
N SER A 61 11.08 -15.48 13.62
CA SER A 61 11.17 -16.93 13.75
C SER A 61 9.80 -17.49 14.16
N PRO A 62 9.20 -18.40 13.37
CA PRO A 62 7.97 -19.07 13.77
C PRO A 62 8.19 -19.99 14.99
N PRO A 63 7.18 -20.22 15.84
CA PRO A 63 5.82 -19.64 15.79
C PRO A 63 5.76 -18.20 16.32
N LEU A 64 4.74 -17.44 15.89
CA LEU A 64 4.53 -16.08 16.37
C LEU A 64 4.17 -16.09 17.86
N ARG A 65 4.83 -15.19 18.61
CA ARG A 65 4.55 -15.02 20.04
C ARG A 65 3.35 -14.11 20.30
N TRP A 66 2.79 -13.48 19.26
CA TRP A 66 1.75 -12.46 19.36
C TRP A 66 2.06 -11.44 20.46
N SER A 67 3.29 -10.92 20.42
CA SER A 67 3.73 -9.84 21.30
C SER A 67 3.08 -8.52 20.86
N ALA A 68 3.23 -7.48 21.69
CA ALA A 68 2.81 -6.13 21.29
C ALA A 68 3.57 -5.63 20.05
N ALA A 69 4.84 -6.04 19.88
CA ALA A 69 5.64 -5.68 18.71
C ALA A 69 5.10 -6.34 17.43
N ASP A 70 4.73 -7.63 17.48
CA ASP A 70 4.15 -8.35 16.34
C ASP A 70 2.84 -7.69 15.88
N LEU A 71 1.98 -7.35 16.84
CA LEU A 71 0.72 -6.67 16.55
C LEU A 71 0.95 -5.28 15.94
N ASN A 72 1.87 -4.48 16.50
CA ASN A 72 2.19 -3.17 15.95
C ASN A 72 2.79 -3.26 14.54
N TYR A 73 3.65 -4.25 14.29
CA TYR A 73 4.23 -4.48 12.98
C TYR A 73 3.16 -4.88 11.96
N LEU A 74 2.24 -5.77 12.34
CA LEU A 74 1.08 -6.12 11.51
C LEU A 74 0.20 -4.91 11.19
N LEU A 75 -0.11 -4.08 12.19
CA LEU A 75 -0.90 -2.87 12.00
C LEU A 75 -0.18 -1.88 11.07
N GLY A 76 1.14 -1.74 11.17
CA GLY A 76 1.95 -0.95 10.25
C GLY A 76 1.91 -1.47 8.81
N ALA A 77 1.92 -2.79 8.63
CA ALA A 77 1.82 -3.43 7.32
C ALA A 77 0.43 -3.28 6.68
N ILE A 78 -0.64 -3.46 7.46
CA ILE A 78 -2.02 -3.39 6.95
C ILE A 78 -2.48 -1.93 6.77
N PHE A 79 -2.07 -1.05 7.68
CA PHE A 79 -2.55 0.33 7.77
C PHE A 79 -1.39 1.36 7.70
N PRO A 80 -0.56 1.35 6.64
CA PRO A 80 0.64 2.20 6.58
C PRO A 80 0.29 3.70 6.58
N ASP A 81 -0.75 4.09 5.84
CA ASP A 81 -1.18 5.50 5.73
C ASP A 81 -1.69 6.02 7.09
N GLN A 82 -2.32 5.15 7.88
CA GLN A 82 -2.87 5.45 9.19
C GLN A 82 -1.78 5.56 10.26
N THR A 83 -0.74 4.72 10.19
CA THR A 83 0.35 4.70 11.18
C THR A 83 1.33 5.86 11.00
N VAL A 84 1.64 6.28 9.76
CA VAL A 84 2.62 7.35 9.49
C VAL A 84 2.03 8.74 9.67
N GLY A 85 0.74 8.94 9.36
CA GLY A 85 0.12 10.27 9.27
C GLY A 85 -0.31 10.91 10.60
N ARG A 86 -0.19 10.25 11.75
CA ARG A 86 -0.78 10.65 13.06
C ARG A 86 -2.30 10.92 13.03
N ALA A 87 -2.97 10.78 11.89
CA ALA A 87 -4.41 10.96 11.76
C ALA A 87 -5.17 9.89 12.55
N ILE A 88 -4.54 8.72 12.74
CA ILE A 88 -5.12 7.52 13.32
C ILE A 88 -4.07 6.87 14.22
N LEU A 89 -4.06 7.23 15.50
CA LEU A 89 -3.27 6.49 16.49
C LEU A 89 -4.07 5.26 16.89
N LEU A 90 -3.63 4.08 16.43
CA LEU A 90 -4.18 2.80 16.85
C LEU A 90 -3.72 2.55 18.28
N GLU A 91 -4.63 2.76 19.22
CA GLU A 91 -4.37 2.53 20.63
C GLU A 91 -4.89 1.15 21.01
N LEU A 92 -4.03 0.35 21.64
CA LEU A 92 -4.42 -0.90 22.27
C LEU A 92 -4.72 -0.62 23.73
N ARG A 93 -5.97 -0.86 24.17
CA ARG A 93 -6.33 -0.68 25.58
C ARG A 93 -6.60 -2.03 26.24
N ASN A 94 -5.83 -2.33 27.28
CA ASN A 94 -6.15 -3.40 28.21
C ASN A 94 -7.21 -2.84 29.17
N GLU A 95 -8.45 -3.29 29.07
CA GLU A 95 -9.40 -3.04 30.15
C GLU A 95 -9.00 -3.94 31.31
N THR A 96 -8.43 -3.35 32.37
CA THR A 96 -8.00 -4.10 33.54
C THR A 96 -9.20 -4.83 34.13
N PRO A 97 -9.14 -6.16 34.25
CA PRO A 97 -10.24 -6.91 34.80
C PRO A 97 -10.42 -6.53 36.28
N ASN A 98 -11.66 -6.31 36.72
CA ASN A 98 -11.98 -6.04 38.13
C ASN A 98 -11.68 -7.23 39.06
N SER A 99 -11.27 -8.37 38.49
CA SER A 99 -10.91 -9.60 39.20
C SER A 99 -9.72 -10.28 38.51
N PRO A 100 -8.79 -10.91 39.25
CA PRO A 100 -7.66 -11.66 38.68
C PRO A 100 -8.06 -12.83 37.78
N SER A 101 -9.34 -13.20 37.73
CA SER A 101 -9.90 -14.26 36.88
C SER A 101 -10.66 -13.77 35.65
N SER A 102 -10.80 -12.46 35.42
CA SER A 102 -11.55 -12.00 34.24
C SER A 102 -10.67 -11.98 32.98
N PRO A 103 -11.26 -12.27 31.80
CA PRO A 103 -10.52 -12.33 30.54
C PRO A 103 -9.89 -10.98 30.20
N VAL A 104 -8.72 -11.03 29.56
CA VAL A 104 -8.05 -9.84 29.02
C VAL A 104 -8.85 -9.36 27.82
N ARG A 105 -9.29 -8.10 27.83
CA ARG A 105 -9.98 -7.45 26.72
C ARG A 105 -9.07 -6.43 26.07
N LEU A 106 -8.94 -6.52 24.75
CA LEU A 106 -8.17 -5.61 23.92
C LEU A 106 -9.10 -4.95 22.92
N GLY A 107 -9.07 -3.62 22.87
CA GLY A 107 -9.74 -2.83 21.83
C GLY A 107 -8.73 -2.17 20.91
N LEU A 108 -9.02 -2.18 19.61
CA LEU A 108 -8.33 -1.36 18.61
C LEU A 108 -9.13 -0.08 18.39
N TYR A 109 -8.53 1.06 18.69
CA TYR A 109 -9.22 2.35 18.58
C TYR A 109 -8.64 3.23 17.48
N LEU A 110 -9.53 3.87 16.74
CA LEU A 110 -9.27 4.98 15.85
C LEU A 110 -9.21 6.28 16.65
N ARG A 111 -8.04 6.89 16.81
CA ARG A 111 -7.94 8.25 17.36
C ARG A 111 -8.49 9.27 16.36
N ILE A 112 -9.49 10.04 16.75
CA ILE A 112 -10.04 11.14 15.94
C ILE A 112 -9.34 12.43 16.37
N PRO A 113 -8.64 13.14 15.47
CA PRO A 113 -8.05 14.43 15.80
C PRO A 113 -9.12 15.41 16.29
N PRO A 114 -8.86 16.22 17.33
CA PRO A 114 -9.81 17.23 17.77
C PRO A 114 -10.08 18.19 16.60
N GLN A 115 -11.34 18.30 16.18
CA GLN A 115 -11.70 19.29 15.16
C GLN A 115 -11.39 20.70 15.68
N GLN A 116 -10.85 21.54 14.81
CA GLN A 116 -10.56 22.93 15.16
C GLN A 116 -11.84 23.60 15.64
N ARG A 117 -11.78 24.23 16.83
CA ARG A 117 -12.91 24.96 17.41
C ARG A 117 -13.37 26.03 16.41
N PRO A 118 -14.69 26.18 16.13
CA PRO A 118 -15.17 27.27 15.29
C PRO A 118 -14.69 28.62 15.85
N VAL A 119 -14.23 29.52 14.97
CA VAL A 119 -13.68 30.84 15.33
C VAL A 119 -14.68 31.69 16.16
N SER A 120 -15.96 31.38 16.09
CA SER A 120 -17.06 32.05 16.80
C SER A 120 -17.37 31.49 18.20
N ALA A 121 -16.68 30.44 18.66
CA ALA A 121 -16.94 29.90 19.98
C ALA A 121 -16.39 30.86 21.06
N PRO A 122 -17.21 31.29 22.05
CA PRO A 122 -16.77 32.20 23.09
C PRO A 122 -15.55 31.63 23.83
N ALA A 123 -14.66 32.51 24.26
CA ALA A 123 -13.48 32.19 25.07
C ALA A 123 -13.92 31.59 26.42
N ALA A 124 -14.24 30.30 26.42
CA ALA A 124 -14.67 29.59 27.61
C ALA A 124 -13.49 29.37 28.55
N ALA A 125 -13.62 29.99 29.72
CA ALA A 125 -13.02 29.77 31.05
C ALA A 125 -11.65 29.08 31.18
N PRO A 126 -10.77 29.58 32.08
CA PRO A 126 -9.48 28.98 32.39
C PRO A 126 -9.69 27.77 33.32
N ASN A 127 -10.18 26.65 32.80
CA ASN A 127 -10.09 25.37 33.47
C ASN A 127 -9.81 24.30 32.42
N ASP A 128 -8.52 23.98 32.36
CA ASP A 128 -7.85 23.01 31.51
C ASP A 128 -8.21 21.57 31.92
N THR A 129 -9.49 21.21 31.90
CA THR A 129 -9.92 19.81 32.01
C THR A 129 -9.81 19.14 30.66
N GLY A 130 -8.57 18.76 30.32
CA GLY A 130 -8.19 17.74 29.34
C GLY A 130 -9.15 17.55 28.16
N ARG A 131 -8.85 18.20 27.02
CA ARG A 131 -9.54 17.97 25.74
C ARG A 131 -9.81 16.48 25.53
N LEU A 132 -11.09 16.10 25.52
CA LEU A 132 -11.54 14.75 25.21
C LEU A 132 -11.00 14.38 23.83
N VAL A 133 -10.04 13.47 23.79
CA VAL A 133 -9.62 12.83 22.54
C VAL A 133 -10.74 11.85 22.18
N SER A 134 -11.55 12.20 21.19
CA SER A 134 -12.54 11.28 20.65
C SER A 134 -11.83 10.06 20.07
N LYS A 135 -12.24 8.88 20.51
CA LYS A 135 -11.77 7.59 20.00
C LYS A 135 -12.97 6.83 19.47
N ALA A 136 -12.85 6.24 18.29
CA ALA A 136 -13.84 5.30 17.77
C ALA A 136 -13.29 3.89 17.91
N LEU A 137 -14.03 2.99 18.55
CA LEU A 137 -13.68 1.57 18.59
C LEU A 137 -13.82 1.00 17.18
N ILE A 138 -12.75 0.43 16.64
CA ILE A 138 -12.75 -0.26 15.34
C ILE A 138 -13.20 -1.70 15.54
N THR A 139 -12.52 -2.40 16.44
CA THR A 139 -12.77 -3.80 16.77
C THR A 139 -12.21 -4.12 18.15
N GLU A 140 -12.70 -5.20 18.76
CA GLU A 140 -12.25 -5.67 20.06
C GLU A 140 -12.21 -7.19 20.11
N ALA A 141 -11.39 -7.72 21.01
CA ALA A 141 -11.31 -9.14 21.26
C ALA A 141 -11.02 -9.41 22.74
N THR A 142 -11.36 -10.61 23.18
CA THR A 142 -11.11 -11.11 24.52
C THR A 142 -10.30 -12.40 24.47
N GLY A 143 -9.49 -12.63 25.50
CA GLY A 143 -8.70 -13.86 25.62
C GLY A 143 -8.39 -14.20 27.07
N ALA A 144 -8.15 -15.49 27.33
CA ALA A 144 -7.74 -15.96 28.66
C ALA A 144 -6.37 -15.42 29.08
N THR A 145 -5.51 -15.13 28.10
CA THR A 145 -4.19 -14.51 28.28
C THR A 145 -4.06 -13.30 27.36
N GLU A 146 -3.09 -12.42 27.64
CA GLU A 146 -2.82 -11.28 26.77
C GLU A 146 -2.42 -11.70 25.35
N GLN A 147 -1.64 -12.79 25.23
CA GLN A 147 -1.29 -13.38 23.94
C GLN A 147 -2.51 -13.87 23.17
N ALA A 148 -3.43 -14.59 23.85
CA ALA A 148 -4.66 -15.07 23.25
C ALA A 148 -5.57 -13.91 22.80
N ALA A 149 -5.67 -12.85 23.62
CA ALA A 149 -6.44 -11.67 23.28
C ALA A 149 -5.87 -10.94 22.06
N ARG A 150 -4.53 -10.85 21.91
CA ARG A 150 -3.89 -10.26 20.72
C ARG A 150 -4.13 -11.10 19.48
N LYS A 151 -3.98 -12.43 19.56
CA LYS A 151 -4.29 -13.32 18.44
C LYS A 151 -5.76 -13.19 18.00
N ALA A 152 -6.68 -13.19 18.97
CA ALA A 152 -8.10 -12.98 18.71
C ALA A 152 -8.39 -11.60 18.10
N LEU A 153 -7.67 -10.55 18.52
CA LEU A 153 -7.78 -9.22 17.93
C LEU A 153 -7.32 -9.20 16.47
N VAL A 154 -6.23 -9.90 16.15
CA VAL A 154 -5.76 -10.05 14.77
C VAL A 154 -6.82 -10.73 13.91
N GLN A 155 -7.37 -11.84 14.38
CA GLN A 155 -8.48 -12.51 13.69
C GLN A 155 -9.66 -11.56 13.46
N ALA A 156 -10.02 -10.76 14.48
CA ALA A 156 -11.08 -9.76 14.37
C ALA A 156 -10.75 -8.66 13.34
N ILE A 157 -9.50 -8.19 13.25
CA ILE A 157 -9.05 -7.22 12.24
C ILE A 157 -9.18 -7.81 10.82
N LEU A 158 -8.77 -9.07 10.64
CA LEU A 158 -8.83 -9.72 9.34
C LEU A 158 -10.26 -10.02 8.90
N ALA A 159 -11.14 -10.33 9.85
CA ALA A 159 -12.57 -10.51 9.61
C ALA A 159 -13.27 -9.22 9.10
N MET A 160 -12.66 -8.04 9.27
CA MET A 160 -13.19 -6.78 8.74
C MET A 160 -13.01 -6.62 7.21
N GLY A 161 -12.58 -7.67 6.51
CA GLY A 161 -12.41 -7.66 5.05
C GLY A 161 -11.01 -7.24 4.59
N VAL A 162 -10.05 -7.10 5.51
CA VAL A 162 -8.64 -6.94 5.15
C VAL A 162 -8.13 -8.24 4.56
N SER A 163 -7.84 -8.24 3.26
CA SER A 163 -7.22 -9.39 2.61
C SER A 163 -5.71 -9.39 2.86
N LEU A 164 -5.23 -10.24 3.77
CA LEU A 164 -3.79 -10.48 3.96
C LEU A 164 -3.10 -10.77 2.64
N ARG A 165 -3.69 -11.63 1.81
CA ARG A 165 -3.17 -11.96 0.49
C ARG A 165 -2.97 -10.72 -0.40
N HIS A 166 -3.92 -9.78 -0.39
CA HIS A 166 -3.78 -8.52 -1.14
C HIS A 166 -2.63 -7.67 -0.58
N VAL A 167 -2.59 -7.49 0.75
CA VAL A 167 -1.51 -6.73 1.43
C VAL A 167 -0.14 -7.34 1.16
N THR A 168 0.00 -8.66 1.26
CA THR A 168 1.23 -9.40 0.93
C THR A 168 1.62 -9.19 -0.53
N THR A 169 0.65 -9.29 -1.46
CA THR A 169 0.92 -9.07 -2.89
C THR A 169 1.41 -7.65 -3.15
N GLN A 170 0.80 -6.65 -2.51
CA GLN A 170 1.22 -5.26 -2.63
C GLN A 170 2.65 -5.05 -2.12
N HIS A 171 2.99 -5.56 -0.94
CA HIS A 171 4.35 -5.45 -0.38
C HIS A 171 5.37 -6.20 -1.23
N LEU A 172 5.00 -7.35 -1.79
CA LEU A 172 5.85 -8.11 -2.70
C LEU A 172 6.13 -7.34 -3.99
N VAL A 173 5.10 -6.73 -4.59
CA VAL A 173 5.27 -5.86 -5.77
C VAL A 173 6.15 -4.66 -5.43
N LEU A 174 5.97 -4.01 -4.27
CA LEU A 174 6.84 -2.92 -3.84
C LEU A 174 8.29 -3.38 -3.67
N SER A 175 8.52 -4.53 -3.02
CA SER A 175 9.85 -5.12 -2.87
C SER A 175 10.54 -5.33 -4.22
N HIS A 176 9.83 -5.86 -5.22
CA HIS A 176 10.37 -6.04 -6.57
C HIS A 176 10.53 -4.72 -7.33
N LEU A 177 9.60 -3.78 -7.18
CA LEU A 177 9.61 -2.48 -7.85
C LEU A 177 10.87 -1.69 -7.45
N TYR A 178 11.16 -1.58 -6.15
CA TYR A 178 12.33 -0.85 -5.67
C TYR A 178 13.66 -1.51 -6.08
N ARG A 179 13.69 -2.80 -6.45
CA ARG A 179 14.90 -3.45 -7.01
C ARG A 179 15.12 -3.17 -8.49
N GLN A 180 14.16 -2.54 -9.17
CA GLN A 180 14.29 -2.31 -10.61
C GLN A 180 15.34 -1.24 -10.92
N PRO A 181 16.11 -1.40 -12.00
CA PRO A 181 16.97 -0.34 -12.52
C PRO A 181 16.12 0.82 -13.07
N ASP A 182 16.72 2.02 -13.15
CA ASP A 182 16.02 3.26 -13.55
C ASP A 182 15.30 3.14 -14.89
N PHE A 183 15.92 2.47 -15.88
CA PHE A 183 15.28 2.29 -17.20
C PHE A 183 14.00 1.45 -17.12
N ALA A 184 13.97 0.44 -16.23
CA ALA A 184 12.81 -0.40 -16.01
C ALA A 184 11.73 0.37 -15.25
N LEU A 185 12.11 1.15 -14.23
CA LEU A 185 11.19 2.06 -13.53
C LEU A 185 10.54 3.08 -14.47
N GLN A 186 11.32 3.70 -15.38
CA GLN A 186 10.79 4.59 -16.41
C GLN A 186 9.82 3.87 -17.35
N SER A 187 10.13 2.62 -17.72
CA SER A 187 9.23 1.79 -18.54
C SER A 187 7.92 1.48 -17.81
N ILE A 188 8.00 1.11 -16.53
CA ILE A 188 6.84 0.86 -15.67
C ILE A 188 5.98 2.11 -15.56
N LYS A 189 6.59 3.28 -15.31
CA LYS A 189 5.89 4.57 -15.25
C LYS A 189 5.08 4.83 -16.52
N ARG A 190 5.70 4.66 -17.70
CA ARG A 190 5.01 4.80 -18.99
C ARG A 190 3.88 3.79 -19.14
N GLY A 191 4.06 2.55 -18.68
CA GLY A 191 3.01 1.53 -18.66
C GLY A 191 1.80 1.97 -17.83
N ILE A 192 2.02 2.43 -16.60
CA ILE A 192 0.97 2.94 -15.71
C ILE A 192 0.24 4.14 -16.35
N GLN A 193 0.98 5.06 -16.97
CA GLN A 193 0.39 6.19 -17.67
C GLN A 193 -0.43 5.76 -18.90
N GLY A 194 0.06 4.77 -19.65
CA GLY A 194 -0.68 4.19 -20.77
C GLY A 194 -1.98 3.52 -20.35
N MET A 195 -1.99 2.86 -19.18
CA MET A 195 -3.22 2.27 -18.62
C MET A 195 -4.31 3.30 -18.32
N ALA A 196 -3.98 4.57 -18.10
CA ALA A 196 -4.98 5.62 -17.90
C ALA A 196 -5.79 5.92 -19.18
N ALA A 197 -5.28 5.54 -20.36
CA ALA A 197 -5.96 5.71 -21.65
C ALA A 197 -6.70 4.44 -22.11
N VAL A 198 -6.60 3.35 -21.36
CA VAL A 198 -7.27 2.08 -21.66
C VAL A 198 -8.78 2.21 -21.45
N SER A 199 -9.58 1.66 -22.36
CA SER A 199 -11.04 1.64 -22.22
C SER A 199 -11.49 0.73 -21.07
N GLU A 200 -12.64 0.98 -20.47
CA GLU A 200 -13.19 0.11 -19.42
C GLU A 200 -13.40 -1.33 -19.91
N VAL A 201 -13.79 -1.51 -21.18
CA VAL A 201 -13.94 -2.84 -21.80
C VAL A 201 -12.61 -3.59 -21.79
N GLU A 202 -11.55 -2.98 -22.32
CA GLU A 202 -10.21 -3.57 -22.32
C GLU A 202 -9.68 -3.81 -20.90
N TRP A 203 -9.99 -2.92 -19.95
CA TRP A 203 -9.64 -3.07 -18.54
C TRP A 203 -10.24 -4.36 -17.95
N VAL A 204 -11.54 -4.59 -18.18
CA VAL A 204 -12.23 -5.80 -17.75
C VAL A 204 -11.67 -7.04 -18.44
N GLU A 205 -11.38 -6.97 -19.74
CA GLU A 205 -10.80 -8.07 -20.50
C GLU A 205 -9.43 -8.49 -19.96
N ARG A 206 -8.52 -7.54 -19.73
CA ARG A 206 -7.21 -7.79 -19.12
C ARG A 206 -7.35 -8.41 -17.73
N MET A 207 -8.29 -7.92 -16.93
CA MET A 207 -8.56 -8.49 -15.61
C MET A 207 -9.04 -9.94 -15.70
N VAL A 208 -9.93 -10.26 -16.64
CA VAL A 208 -10.40 -11.64 -16.89
C VAL A 208 -9.24 -12.53 -17.34
N GLN A 209 -8.35 -12.06 -18.20
CA GLN A 209 -7.18 -12.81 -18.67
C GLN A 209 -6.20 -13.13 -17.54
N LEU A 210 -6.03 -12.23 -16.57
CA LEU A 210 -5.09 -12.41 -15.47
C LEU A 210 -5.67 -13.21 -14.28
N ARG A 211 -7.00 -13.36 -14.17
CA ARG A 211 -7.65 -14.11 -13.06
C ARG A 211 -7.20 -15.58 -12.95
N PRO A 212 -7.10 -16.37 -14.03
CA PRO A 212 -6.60 -17.75 -13.94
C PRO A 212 -5.20 -17.80 -13.36
N VAL A 213 -4.29 -16.95 -13.86
CA VAL A 213 -2.90 -16.86 -13.39
C VAL A 213 -2.81 -16.47 -11.92
N LYS A 214 -3.76 -15.68 -11.41
CA LYS A 214 -3.82 -15.31 -9.99
C LYS A 214 -4.02 -16.55 -9.11
N LYS A 215 -4.82 -17.53 -9.54
CA LYS A 215 -5.14 -18.72 -8.72
C LYS A 215 -3.91 -19.58 -8.48
N ASP A 216 -3.07 -19.76 -9.50
CA ASP A 216 -1.88 -20.60 -9.45
C ASP A 216 -0.65 -19.90 -8.83
N GLY A 217 -0.82 -18.64 -8.41
CA GLY A 217 0.26 -17.76 -7.98
C GLY A 217 0.99 -17.20 -9.20
N MET A 218 0.80 -15.91 -9.49
CA MET A 218 1.49 -15.26 -10.61
C MET A 218 3.00 -15.28 -10.36
N PRO A 219 3.84 -15.90 -11.21
CA PRO A 219 5.28 -15.90 -10.96
C PRO A 219 5.97 -14.62 -11.42
N TRP A 220 5.33 -13.83 -12.29
CA TRP A 220 5.91 -12.67 -12.95
C TRP A 220 5.55 -11.37 -12.22
N PHE A 221 6.52 -10.47 -12.07
CA PHE A 221 6.32 -9.18 -11.42
C PHE A 221 5.31 -8.30 -12.18
N GLU A 222 5.41 -8.26 -13.51
CA GLU A 222 4.60 -7.40 -14.38
C GLU A 222 3.12 -7.78 -14.29
N ALA A 223 2.81 -9.08 -14.33
CA ALA A 223 1.44 -9.58 -14.20
C ALA A 223 0.83 -9.27 -12.82
N ARG A 224 1.63 -9.33 -11.75
CA ARG A 224 1.20 -8.95 -10.40
C ARG A 224 0.92 -7.46 -10.30
N LEU A 225 1.83 -6.64 -10.84
CA LEU A 225 1.66 -5.20 -10.88
C LEU A 225 0.42 -4.82 -11.68
N GLU A 226 0.24 -5.38 -12.88
CA GLU A 226 -0.94 -5.14 -13.71
C GLU A 226 -2.22 -5.55 -12.98
N MET A 227 -2.26 -6.74 -12.36
CA MET A 227 -3.43 -7.15 -11.57
C MET A 227 -3.73 -6.18 -10.42
N LEU A 228 -2.72 -5.70 -9.68
CA LEU A 228 -2.94 -4.71 -8.61
C LEU A 228 -3.48 -3.39 -9.15
N LEU A 229 -2.96 -2.93 -10.29
CA LEU A 229 -3.45 -1.71 -10.95
C LEU A 229 -4.91 -1.89 -11.39
N LEU A 230 -5.24 -3.04 -11.99
CA LEU A 230 -6.59 -3.36 -12.45
C LEU A 230 -7.59 -3.45 -11.28
N GLU A 231 -7.21 -4.10 -10.18
CA GLU A 231 -8.04 -4.24 -8.98
C GLU A 231 -8.27 -2.91 -8.24
N GLY A 232 -7.27 -2.01 -8.26
CA GLY A 232 -7.41 -0.67 -7.70
C GLY A 232 -8.27 0.28 -8.55
N GLY A 233 -8.57 -0.10 -9.80
CA GLY A 233 -9.30 0.73 -10.75
C GLY A 233 -8.53 1.99 -11.18
N PHE A 234 -9.18 2.84 -11.98
CA PHE A 234 -8.57 4.07 -12.50
C PHE A 234 -8.10 5.04 -11.41
N SER A 235 -8.78 5.07 -10.25
CA SER A 235 -8.41 5.91 -9.11
C SER A 235 -7.11 5.48 -8.43
N GLY A 236 -6.68 4.21 -8.60
CA GLY A 236 -5.43 3.69 -8.05
C GLY A 236 -4.19 4.08 -8.86
N LEU A 237 -4.33 4.38 -10.16
CA LEU A 237 -3.20 4.66 -11.05
C LEU A 237 -2.31 5.83 -10.59
N PRO A 238 -2.85 6.99 -10.16
CA PRO A 238 -2.01 8.10 -9.70
C PRO A 238 -1.16 7.76 -8.47
N LYS A 239 -1.69 6.94 -7.54
CA LYS A 239 -0.95 6.48 -6.35
C LYS A 239 0.26 5.65 -6.77
N TRP A 240 0.07 4.70 -7.68
CA TRP A 240 1.17 3.87 -8.18
C TRP A 240 2.18 4.64 -9.02
N ALA A 241 1.74 5.57 -9.87
CA ALA A 241 2.63 6.46 -10.61
C ALA A 241 3.53 7.28 -9.65
N SER A 242 2.94 7.82 -8.57
CA SER A 242 3.67 8.54 -7.53
C SER A 242 4.70 7.65 -6.81
N ILE A 243 4.35 6.39 -6.50
CA ILE A 243 5.30 5.43 -5.91
C ILE A 243 6.50 5.20 -6.85
N VAL A 244 6.27 5.06 -8.16
CA VAL A 244 7.36 4.91 -9.14
C VAL A 244 8.22 6.18 -9.22
N ASP A 245 7.60 7.36 -9.12
CA ASP A 245 8.33 8.63 -9.07
C ASP A 245 9.20 8.75 -7.83
N VAL A 246 8.70 8.31 -6.67
CA VAL A 246 9.51 8.22 -5.44
C VAL A 246 10.69 7.28 -5.66
N ALA A 247 10.47 6.08 -6.23
CA ALA A 247 11.55 5.14 -6.51
C ALA A 247 12.61 5.76 -7.45
N LEU A 248 12.20 6.43 -8.54
CA LEU A 248 13.10 7.12 -9.46
C LEU A 248 13.89 8.27 -8.81
N GLY A 249 13.34 8.91 -7.77
CA GLY A 249 14.00 9.97 -7.02
C GLY A 249 15.00 9.46 -5.96
N LEU A 250 14.99 8.17 -5.64
CA LEU A 250 15.89 7.56 -4.67
C LEU A 250 17.17 7.05 -5.34
N ARG A 251 18.27 7.10 -4.59
CA ARG A 251 19.51 6.40 -4.98
C ARG A 251 19.32 4.89 -4.93
N GLU A 252 20.11 4.15 -5.71
CA GLU A 252 20.01 2.70 -5.80
C GLU A 252 20.13 2.02 -4.42
N GLU A 253 21.08 2.45 -3.58
CA GLU A 253 21.26 1.86 -2.25
C GLU A 253 20.03 2.09 -1.36
N GLN A 254 19.41 3.26 -1.46
CA GLN A 254 18.18 3.57 -0.72
C GLN A 254 17.05 2.67 -1.21
N ARG A 255 16.89 2.50 -2.52
CA ARG A 255 15.86 1.62 -3.06
C ARG A 255 16.05 0.17 -2.63
N VAL A 256 17.29 -0.32 -2.62
CA VAL A 256 17.60 -1.68 -2.14
C VAL A 256 17.18 -1.86 -0.68
N GLU A 257 17.41 -0.85 0.16
CA GLU A 257 16.96 -0.89 1.56
C GLU A 257 15.42 -0.91 1.66
N TRP A 258 14.72 -0.05 0.91
CA TRP A 258 13.25 -0.09 0.84
C TRP A 258 12.74 -1.45 0.36
N ALA A 259 13.37 -2.02 -0.66
CA ALA A 259 13.01 -3.33 -1.18
C ALA A 259 13.19 -4.44 -0.13
N LYS A 260 14.23 -4.35 0.70
CA LYS A 260 14.48 -5.27 1.82
C LYS A 260 13.38 -5.13 2.87
N THR A 261 13.05 -3.91 3.29
CA THR A 261 11.96 -3.63 4.25
C THR A 261 10.63 -4.21 3.77
N TYR A 262 10.24 -3.96 2.52
CA TYR A 262 9.00 -4.55 1.96
C TYR A 262 9.06 -6.08 1.91
N GLY A 263 10.22 -6.67 1.60
CA GLY A 263 10.40 -8.11 1.62
C GLY A 263 10.34 -8.73 3.03
N GLU A 264 10.77 -8.01 4.06
CA GLU A 264 10.60 -8.40 5.47
C GLU A 264 9.14 -8.41 5.88
N VAL A 265 8.37 -7.41 5.44
CA VAL A 265 6.91 -7.41 5.65
C VAL A 265 6.25 -8.62 5.01
N VAL A 266 6.60 -8.96 3.76
CA VAL A 266 6.06 -10.17 3.09
C VAL A 266 6.34 -11.42 3.92
N ARG A 267 7.59 -11.63 4.34
CA ARG A 267 7.98 -12.79 5.16
C ARG A 267 7.19 -12.86 6.47
N PHE A 268 7.01 -11.72 7.13
CA PHE A 268 6.20 -11.66 8.35
C PHE A 268 4.74 -12.02 8.09
N LEU A 269 4.13 -11.49 7.03
CA LEU A 269 2.73 -11.76 6.69
C LEU A 269 2.50 -13.23 6.32
N ASP A 270 3.47 -13.89 5.69
CA ASP A 270 3.40 -15.33 5.39
C ASP A 270 3.42 -16.17 6.68
N ILE A 271 4.21 -15.77 7.69
CA ILE A 271 4.21 -16.41 9.01
C ILE A 271 2.86 -16.18 9.71
N VAL A 272 2.33 -14.96 9.65
CA VAL A 272 1.00 -14.62 10.20
C VAL A 272 -0.08 -15.51 9.59
N GLN A 273 -0.12 -15.62 8.26
CA GLN A 273 -1.09 -16.47 7.57
C GLN A 273 -0.98 -17.93 8.03
N THR A 274 0.25 -18.45 8.08
CA THR A 274 0.50 -19.84 8.50
C THR A 274 0.06 -20.10 9.95
N ASP A 275 0.33 -19.17 10.88
CA ASP A 275 -0.07 -19.31 12.30
C ASP A 275 -1.59 -19.25 12.50
N LEU A 276 -2.30 -18.55 11.60
CA LEU A 276 -3.75 -18.45 11.61
C LEU A 276 -4.40 -19.69 10.99
N ASP A 277 -3.87 -20.20 9.88
CA ASP A 277 -4.39 -21.40 9.22
C ASP A 277 -4.27 -22.64 10.13
N MET A 278 -3.15 -22.78 10.86
CA MET A 278 -2.96 -23.86 11.84
C MET A 278 -3.94 -23.79 13.04
N ALA A 279 -4.64 -22.67 13.25
CA ALA A 279 -5.62 -22.55 14.33
C ALA A 279 -7.03 -22.98 13.92
N GLU A 280 -7.27 -23.19 12.63
CA GLU A 280 -8.57 -23.62 12.08
C GLU A 280 -8.68 -25.15 11.90
N GLU A 281 -7.57 -25.88 12.03
CA GLU A 281 -7.48 -27.35 12.02
C GLU A 281 -7.64 -27.98 13.41
#